data_AF-A0A537TKD0-F1
#
_entry.id   AF-A0A537TKD0-F1
#
_cell.length_a   1.000
_cell.length_b   1.000
_cell.length_c   1.000
_cell.angle_alpha   90.00
_cell.angle_beta   90.00
_cell.angle_gamma   90.00
#
_symmetry.space_group_name_H-M   'P 1'
#
loop_
_entity.id
_entity.type
_entity.pdbx_description
1 polymer ?
#
loop_
_entity_poly.entity_id
_entity_poly.type
_entity_poly.pdbx_seq_one_letter_code
_entity_poly.pdbx_strand_id
1 'polypeptide(L)'
;MAVAYRDSSDIHVIRPAAHWVDLGAGELWRGRELLYFLTVRDLKVRYKQTFLGIVWAVLQPVMYMIVFTLFFGRLVGLYSPSQKYALLTLTGSVIWLFFANSVTLSSSSLVGSSNLITKVYFPRLLSASSPVFAGLVDLALSSGVMLVIMAGYDTFPTWRMVVAVPFLLLA
;
A
#
# COMPACT_ATOMS: atom_id res chain seq x y z
N MET A 1 -53.77 -27.90 9.92
CA MET A 1 -52.58 -27.49 10.69
C MET A 1 -51.68 -26.71 9.73
N ALA A 2 -51.93 -25.41 9.59
CA ALA A 2 -51.25 -24.55 8.62
C ALA A 2 -49.97 -24.00 9.25
N VAL A 3 -48.81 -24.43 8.76
CA VAL A 3 -47.52 -23.89 9.18
C VAL A 3 -47.38 -22.51 8.53
N ALA A 4 -47.42 -21.47 9.36
CA ALA A 4 -47.20 -20.10 8.95
C ALA A 4 -45.79 -19.96 8.36
N TYR A 5 -45.74 -19.60 7.08
CA TYR A 5 -44.52 -19.22 6.37
C TYR A 5 -43.96 -17.94 7.02
N ARG A 6 -42.88 -18.10 7.78
CA ARG A 6 -42.20 -17.02 8.48
C ARG A 6 -41.51 -16.13 7.43
N ASP A 7 -41.94 -14.88 7.39
CA ASP A 7 -41.40 -13.80 6.58
C ASP A 7 -39.86 -13.77 6.67
N SER A 8 -39.22 -14.14 5.57
CA SER A 8 -37.77 -14.08 5.37
C SER A 8 -37.44 -12.79 4.64
N SER A 9 -37.46 -11.66 5.36
CA SER A 9 -37.18 -10.32 4.83
C SER A 9 -35.71 -9.91 4.85
N ASP A 10 -34.78 -10.83 5.15
CA ASP A 10 -33.33 -10.61 5.04
C ASP A 10 -32.68 -11.48 3.94
N ILE A 11 -33.33 -11.59 2.78
CA ILE A 11 -32.73 -12.27 1.63
C ILE A 11 -31.83 -11.28 0.88
N HIS A 12 -30.54 -11.31 1.21
CA HIS A 12 -29.51 -10.68 0.39
C HIS A 12 -29.35 -11.44 -0.93
N VAL A 13 -30.14 -11.04 -1.94
CA VAL A 13 -30.04 -11.54 -3.30
C VAL A 13 -28.72 -11.06 -3.91
N ILE A 14 -27.77 -11.99 -4.10
CA ILE A 14 -26.51 -11.73 -4.80
C ILE A 14 -26.84 -11.52 -6.28
N ARG A 15 -26.94 -10.26 -6.71
CA ARG A 15 -27.14 -9.91 -8.12
C ARG A 15 -25.81 -10.04 -8.88
N PRO A 16 -25.81 -10.56 -10.12
CA PRO A 16 -24.63 -10.55 -10.98
C PRO A 16 -24.19 -9.10 -11.23
N ALA A 17 -22.87 -8.87 -11.25
CA ALA A 17 -22.29 -7.55 -11.46
C ALA A 17 -22.77 -6.96 -12.79
N ALA A 18 -23.63 -5.94 -12.72
CA ALA A 18 -24.28 -5.36 -13.89
C ALA A 18 -23.34 -4.48 -14.74
N HIS A 19 -22.14 -4.16 -14.23
CA HIS A 19 -21.16 -3.30 -14.89
C HIS A 19 -19.74 -3.88 -14.76
N TRP A 20 -18.93 -3.73 -15.81
CA TRP A 20 -17.54 -4.18 -15.91
C TRP A 20 -16.60 -3.51 -14.89
N VAL A 21 -17.07 -2.43 -14.25
CA VAL A 21 -16.33 -1.62 -13.27
C VAL A 21 -17.26 -1.25 -12.11
N ASP A 22 -17.88 -2.23 -11.45
CA ASP A 22 -18.51 -1.95 -10.16
C ASP A 22 -17.38 -1.81 -9.12
N LEU A 23 -16.94 -0.56 -8.87
CA LEU A 23 -15.81 -0.23 -8.00
C LEU A 23 -16.02 -0.70 -6.55
N GLY A 24 -17.20 -1.22 -6.20
CA GLY A 24 -17.52 -1.75 -4.88
C GLY A 24 -17.29 -0.73 -3.76
N ALA A 25 -17.24 0.56 -4.09
CA ALA A 25 -16.98 1.65 -3.14
C ALA A 25 -18.04 1.67 -2.03
N GLY A 26 -19.28 1.31 -2.35
CA GLY A 26 -20.35 1.14 -1.37
C GLY A 26 -20.13 -0.04 -0.41
N GLU A 27 -19.48 -1.12 -0.85
CA GLU A 27 -19.10 -2.26 0.00
C GLU A 27 -17.91 -1.92 0.89
N LEU A 28 -16.91 -1.19 0.36
CA LEU A 28 -15.79 -0.66 1.15
C LEU A 28 -16.30 0.25 2.27
N TRP A 29 -17.23 1.15 1.95
CA TRP A 29 -17.79 2.09 2.93
C TRP A 29 -18.61 1.38 4.02
N ARG A 30 -19.43 0.39 3.66
CA ARG A 30 -20.17 -0.46 4.62
C ARG A 30 -19.23 -1.29 5.48
N GLY A 31 -18.11 -1.75 4.92
CA GLY A 31 -17.12 -2.60 5.59
C GLY A 31 -15.97 -1.85 6.26
N ARG A 32 -16.04 -0.52 6.43
CA ARG A 32 -14.92 0.31 6.92
C ARG A 32 -14.33 -0.13 8.27
N GLU A 33 -15.18 -0.65 9.16
CA GLU A 33 -14.75 -1.12 10.48
C GLU A 33 -13.93 -2.40 10.35
N LEU A 34 -14.39 -3.33 9.52
CA LEU A 34 -13.65 -4.54 9.19
C LEU A 34 -12.34 -4.23 8.45
N LEU A 35 -12.37 -3.29 7.49
CA LEU A 35 -11.18 -2.80 6.81
C LEU A 35 -10.15 -2.27 7.82
N TYR A 36 -10.59 -1.42 8.74
CA TYR A 36 -9.72 -0.89 9.79
C TYR A 36 -9.09 -2.00 10.63
N PHE A 37 -9.88 -2.99 11.07
CA PHE A 37 -9.35 -4.13 11.82
C PHE A 37 -8.31 -4.94 11.05
N LEU A 38 -8.54 -5.17 9.75
CA LEU A 38 -7.59 -5.88 8.89
C LEU A 38 -6.31 -5.07 8.68
N THR A 39 -6.43 -3.77 8.40
CA THR A 39 -5.28 -2.88 8.24
C THR A 39 -4.44 -2.83 9.52
N VAL A 40 -5.08 -2.67 10.68
CA VAL A 40 -4.39 -2.67 11.98
C VAL A 40 -3.72 -4.02 12.25
N ARG A 41 -4.38 -5.14 11.90
CA ARG A 41 -3.78 -6.47 12.01
C ARG A 41 -2.53 -6.56 11.13
N ASP A 42 -2.62 -6.14 9.87
CA ASP A 42 -1.50 -6.23 8.92
C ASP A 42 -0.32 -5.35 9.37
N LEU A 43 -0.60 -4.15 9.90
CA LEU A 43 0.40 -3.30 10.54
C LEU A 43 1.02 -3.98 11.77
N LYS A 44 0.21 -4.56 12.66
CA LYS A 44 0.73 -5.28 13.84
C LYS A 44 1.61 -6.46 13.45
N VAL A 45 1.29 -7.17 12.37
CA VAL A 45 2.10 -8.29 11.88
C VAL A 45 3.44 -7.77 11.35
N ARG A 46 3.42 -6.68 10.55
CA ARG A 46 4.64 -6.08 9.97
C ARG A 46 5.54 -5.41 11.00
N TYR A 47 4.94 -4.72 11.97
CA TYR A 47 5.62 -3.89 12.97
C TYR A 47 5.70 -4.54 14.35
N LYS A 48 5.42 -5.85 14.48
CA LYS A 48 5.48 -6.59 15.76
C LYS A 48 6.85 -6.48 16.44
N GLN A 49 7.90 -6.34 15.63
CA GLN A 49 9.26 -5.97 16.05
C GLN A 49 9.56 -4.60 15.43
N THR A 50 9.03 -3.54 16.04
CA THR A 50 8.93 -2.18 15.49
C THR A 50 10.23 -1.67 14.87
N PHE A 51 11.38 -2.06 15.42
CA PHE A 51 12.68 -1.71 14.87
C PHE A 51 12.95 -2.34 13.50
N LEU A 52 12.74 -3.65 13.35
CA LEU A 52 13.06 -4.36 12.11
C LEU A 52 12.15 -3.93 10.96
N GLY A 53 10.86 -3.69 11.24
CA GLY A 53 9.90 -3.24 10.23
C GLY A 53 10.21 -1.84 9.70
N ILE A 54 10.49 -0.88 10.59
CA ILE A 54 10.87 0.49 10.19
C ILE A 54 12.19 0.50 9.44
N VAL A 55 13.21 -0.20 9.97
CA VAL A 55 14.51 -0.31 9.29
C VAL A 55 14.34 -0.92 7.92
N TRP A 56 13.54 -1.98 7.77
CA TRP A 56 13.31 -2.63 6.49
C TRP A 56 12.63 -1.73 5.46
N ALA A 57 11.59 -1.01 5.86
CA ALA A 57 10.87 -0.07 4.99
C ALA A 57 11.79 1.01 4.43
N VAL A 58 12.77 1.47 5.21
CA VAL A 58 13.75 2.49 4.80
C VAL A 58 14.95 1.90 4.05
N LEU A 59 15.39 0.72 4.46
CA LEU A 59 16.57 0.05 3.91
C LEU A 59 16.41 -0.23 2.42
N GLN A 60 15.23 -0.69 1.99
CA GLN A 60 14.98 -1.00 0.59
C GLN A 60 15.17 0.22 -0.33
N PRO A 61 14.45 1.36 -0.18
CA PRO A 61 14.64 2.54 -1.02
C PRO A 61 16.08 3.06 -1.03
N VAL A 62 16.74 3.06 0.13
CA VAL A 62 18.13 3.55 0.24
C VAL A 62 19.10 2.62 -0.47
N MET A 63 18.93 1.30 -0.36
CA MET A 63 19.74 0.33 -1.10
C MET A 63 19.51 0.46 -2.60
N TYR A 64 18.26 0.63 -3.05
CA TYR A 64 17.95 0.91 -4.46
C TYR A 64 18.68 2.18 -4.93
N MET A 65 18.60 3.28 -4.18
CA MET A 65 19.31 4.51 -4.50
C MET A 65 20.82 4.28 -4.63
N ILE A 66 21.46 3.64 -3.66
CA ILE A 66 22.91 3.40 -3.64
C ILE A 66 23.32 2.53 -4.83
N VAL A 67 22.63 1.41 -5.04
CA VAL A 67 22.96 0.46 -6.11
C VAL A 67 22.81 1.13 -7.48
N PHE A 68 21.67 1.78 -7.75
CA PHE A 68 21.44 2.44 -9.03
C PHE A 68 22.39 3.62 -9.25
N THR A 69 22.65 4.44 -8.22
CA THR A 69 23.57 5.58 -8.33
C THR A 69 25.01 5.14 -8.58
N LEU A 70 25.48 4.10 -7.89
CA LEU A 70 26.84 3.60 -8.11
C LEU A 70 26.95 2.87 -9.44
N PHE A 71 25.96 2.06 -9.80
CA PHE A 71 25.96 1.31 -11.05
C PHE A 71 25.93 2.25 -12.26
N PHE A 72 24.91 3.11 -12.36
CA PHE A 72 24.79 4.03 -13.49
C PHE A 72 25.76 5.21 -13.44
N GLY A 73 26.21 5.60 -12.25
CA GLY A 73 27.16 6.69 -12.05
C GLY A 73 28.61 6.31 -12.34
N ARG A 74 29.08 5.14 -11.88
CA ARG A 74 30.48 4.72 -12.03
C ARG A 74 30.71 3.70 -13.16
N LEU A 75 29.81 2.75 -13.37
CA LEU A 75 30.04 1.65 -14.32
C LEU A 75 29.61 2.00 -15.74
N VAL A 76 28.50 2.73 -15.89
CA VAL A 76 27.94 3.04 -17.23
C VAL A 76 28.38 4.42 -17.73
N GLY A 77 28.85 5.32 -16.85
CA GLY A 77 29.35 6.64 -17.22
C GLY A 77 28.31 7.59 -17.85
N LEU A 78 27.03 7.18 -17.90
CA LEU A 78 25.94 7.96 -18.50
C LEU A 78 25.59 9.21 -17.69
N TYR A 79 25.83 9.18 -16.39
CA TYR A 79 25.59 10.27 -15.46
C TYR A 79 26.80 10.39 -14.53
N SER A 80 27.32 11.60 -14.32
CA SER A 80 28.25 11.82 -13.21
C SER A 80 27.56 11.43 -11.90
N PRO A 81 28.24 10.79 -10.92
CA PRO A 81 27.73 10.54 -9.57
C PRO A 81 27.34 11.86 -8.90
N SER A 82 26.17 12.35 -9.26
CA SER A 82 25.66 13.66 -8.88
C SER A 82 24.55 13.45 -7.87
N GLN A 83 24.50 14.34 -6.88
CA GLN A 83 23.46 14.35 -5.86
C GLN A 83 22.05 14.30 -6.48
N LYS A 84 21.87 14.92 -7.66
CA LYS A 84 20.61 14.93 -8.42
C LYS A 84 20.16 13.54 -8.89
N TYR A 85 21.09 12.67 -9.31
CA TYR A 85 20.74 11.32 -9.75
C TYR A 85 20.35 10.40 -8.58
N ALA A 86 21.03 10.55 -7.44
CA ALA A 86 20.67 9.85 -6.21
C ALA A 86 19.25 10.21 -5.74
N LEU A 87 18.89 11.50 -5.77
CA LEU A 87 17.54 11.94 -5.42
C LEU A 87 16.47 11.47 -6.41
N LEU A 88 16.79 11.45 -7.72
CA LEU A 88 15.90 10.94 -8.74
C LEU A 88 15.59 9.44 -8.52
N THR A 89 16.63 8.64 -8.30
CA THR A 89 16.49 7.20 -8.06
C THR A 89 15.78 6.92 -6.74
N LEU A 90 16.08 7.66 -5.68
CA LEU A 90 15.38 7.54 -4.40
C LEU A 90 13.87 7.80 -4.56
N THR A 91 13.50 8.90 -5.22
CA THR A 91 12.10 9.26 -5.45
C THR A 91 11.36 8.19 -6.25
N GLY A 92 11.95 7.74 -7.36
CA GLY A 92 11.36 6.68 -8.17
C GLY A 92 11.21 5.36 -7.40
N SER A 93 12.20 5.02 -6.58
CA SER A 93 12.19 3.79 -5.78
C SER A 93 11.10 3.79 -4.72
N VAL A 94 10.88 4.90 -4.02
CA VAL A 94 9.82 4.99 -2.98
C VAL A 94 8.44 4.71 -3.58
N ILE A 95 8.12 5.32 -4.73
CA ILE A 95 6.83 5.14 -5.41
C ILE A 95 6.70 3.71 -5.94
N TRP A 96 7.74 3.22 -6.62
CA TRP A 96 7.75 1.89 -7.20
C TRP A 96 7.60 0.79 -6.15
N LEU A 97 8.34 0.90 -5.04
CA LEU A 97 8.30 -0.09 -3.96
C LEU A 97 6.94 -0.12 -3.27
N PHE A 98 6.32 1.04 -3.02
CA PHE A 98 4.96 1.09 -2.52
C PHE A 98 3.98 0.37 -3.45
N PHE A 99 4.04 0.66 -4.75
CA PHE A 99 3.17 0.03 -5.74
C PHE A 99 3.40 -1.49 -5.82
N ALA A 100 4.64 -1.93 -6.01
CA ALA A 100 4.99 -3.34 -6.16
C ALA A 100 4.61 -4.15 -4.91
N ASN A 101 4.89 -3.61 -3.72
CA ASN A 101 4.52 -4.26 -2.46
C ASN A 101 3.01 -4.31 -2.29
N SER A 102 2.29 -3.21 -2.58
CA SER A 102 0.83 -3.16 -2.47
C SER A 102 0.17 -4.20 -3.37
N VAL A 103 0.59 -4.33 -4.64
CA VAL A 103 0.06 -5.34 -5.56
C VAL A 103 0.34 -6.76 -5.06
N THR A 104 1.58 -7.03 -4.64
CA THR A 104 2.01 -8.36 -4.20
C THR A 104 1.28 -8.79 -2.92
N LEU A 105 1.16 -7.89 -1.95
CA LEU A 105 0.50 -8.17 -0.67
C LEU A 105 -1.02 -8.25 -0.82
N SER A 106 -1.62 -7.42 -1.66
CA SER A 106 -3.05 -7.51 -1.97
C SER A 106 -3.38 -8.86 -2.60
N SER A 107 -2.53 -9.33 -3.52
CA SER A 107 -2.70 -10.64 -4.18
C SER A 107 -2.61 -11.80 -3.18
N SER A 108 -1.65 -11.76 -2.26
CA SER A 108 -1.48 -12.81 -1.23
C SER A 108 -2.52 -12.73 -0.10
N SER A 109 -3.10 -11.55 0.16
CA SER A 109 -4.12 -11.35 1.21
C SER A 109 -5.37 -12.20 0.99
N LEU A 110 -5.77 -12.40 -0.27
CA LEU A 110 -6.94 -13.21 -0.63
C LEU A 110 -6.77 -14.66 -0.21
N VAL A 111 -5.56 -15.19 -0.38
CA VAL A 111 -5.20 -16.55 0.05
C VAL A 111 -5.10 -16.62 1.57
N GLY A 112 -4.45 -15.63 2.20
CA GLY A 112 -4.31 -15.56 3.67
C GLY A 112 -5.64 -15.44 4.42
N SER A 113 -6.64 -14.80 3.81
CA SER A 113 -7.99 -14.63 4.38
C SER A 113 -8.98 -15.73 3.99
N SER A 114 -8.54 -16.79 3.29
CA SER A 114 -9.41 -17.87 2.77
C SER A 114 -10.27 -18.55 3.85
N ASN A 115 -9.75 -18.74 5.07
CA ASN A 115 -10.51 -19.33 6.19
C ASN A 115 -11.66 -18.42 6.68
N LEU A 116 -11.50 -17.10 6.56
CA LEU A 116 -12.53 -16.13 6.94
C LEU A 116 -13.61 -16.03 5.86
N ILE A 117 -13.19 -16.02 4.58
CA ILE A 117 -14.08 -15.94 3.42
C ILE A 117 -15.05 -17.14 3.35
N THR A 118 -14.59 -18.31 3.78
CA THR A 118 -15.40 -19.54 3.77
C THR A 118 -16.37 -19.67 4.93
N LYS A 119 -16.19 -18.90 6.01
CA LYS A 119 -16.98 -19.00 7.25
C LYS A 119 -17.95 -17.85 7.49
N VAL A 120 -17.64 -16.67 6.96
CA VAL A 120 -18.46 -15.46 7.10
C VAL A 120 -18.51 -14.77 5.74
N TYR A 121 -19.66 -14.18 5.38
CA TYR A 121 -19.75 -13.37 4.16
C TYR A 121 -18.71 -12.24 4.23
N PHE A 122 -17.66 -12.37 3.43
CA PHE A 122 -16.51 -11.47 3.45
C PHE A 122 -16.28 -10.87 2.06
N PRO A 123 -16.46 -9.56 1.88
CA PRO A 123 -16.18 -8.88 0.62
C PRO A 123 -14.70 -8.99 0.27
N ARG A 124 -14.40 -9.61 -0.88
CA ARG A 124 -13.03 -9.78 -1.40
C ARG A 124 -12.25 -8.46 -1.52
N LEU A 125 -12.94 -7.35 -1.76
CA LEU A 125 -12.36 -6.00 -1.85
C LEU A 125 -11.77 -5.50 -0.52
N LEU A 126 -12.34 -5.90 0.62
CA LEU A 126 -11.84 -5.49 1.94
C LEU A 126 -10.49 -6.16 2.26
N SER A 127 -10.31 -7.43 1.88
CA SER A 127 -9.02 -8.12 2.08
C SER A 127 -7.96 -7.56 1.15
N ALA A 128 -8.29 -7.25 -0.11
CA ALA A 128 -7.33 -6.71 -1.06
C ALA A 128 -6.93 -5.26 -0.75
N SER A 129 -7.80 -4.47 -0.09
CA SER A 129 -7.51 -3.08 0.25
C SER A 129 -6.71 -2.92 1.55
N SER A 130 -6.85 -3.83 2.53
CA SER A 130 -6.15 -3.70 3.82
C SER A 130 -4.63 -3.57 3.70
N PRO A 131 -3.92 -4.31 2.82
CA PRO A 131 -2.47 -4.21 2.68
C PRO A 131 -2.03 -2.91 2.00
N VAL A 132 -2.87 -2.32 1.14
CA VAL A 132 -2.63 -1.02 0.51
C VAL A 132 -2.62 0.06 1.59
N PHE A 133 -3.66 0.10 2.43
CA PHE A 133 -3.74 1.03 3.56
C PHE A 133 -2.60 0.83 4.57
N ALA A 134 -2.19 -0.42 4.83
CA ALA A 134 -1.02 -0.69 5.67
C ALA A 134 0.27 -0.19 5.01
N GLY A 135 0.40 -0.34 3.68
CA GLY A 135 1.53 0.15 2.90
C GLY A 135 1.67 1.69 2.88
N LEU A 136 0.59 2.44 3.10
CA LEU A 136 0.65 3.90 3.22
C LEU A 136 1.53 4.35 4.39
N VAL A 137 1.60 3.56 5.47
CA VAL A 137 2.50 3.83 6.60
C VAL A 137 3.96 3.70 6.17
N ASP A 138 4.29 2.64 5.44
CA ASP A 138 5.64 2.40 4.91
C ASP A 138 6.04 3.50 3.90
N LEU A 139 5.09 3.93 3.06
CA LEU A 139 5.26 5.05 2.15
C LEU A 139 5.52 6.35 2.91
N ALA A 140 4.77 6.63 3.98
CA ALA A 140 4.95 7.82 4.81
C ALA A 140 6.32 7.81 5.51
N LEU A 141 6.75 6.68 6.05
CA LEU A 141 8.08 6.51 6.66
C LEU A 141 9.20 6.72 5.63
N SER A 142 9.10 6.06 4.47
CA SER A 142 10.09 6.18 3.39
C SER A 142 10.16 7.60 2.83
N SER A 143 9.01 8.26 2.70
CA SER A 143 8.92 9.66 2.28
C SER A 143 9.53 10.59 3.32
N GLY A 144 9.33 10.33 4.62
CA GLY A 144 9.99 11.07 5.69
C GLY A 144 11.51 10.99 5.61
N VAL A 145 12.06 9.79 5.39
CA VAL A 145 13.51 9.61 5.21
C VAL A 145 14.02 10.30 3.94
N MET A 146 13.26 10.22 2.85
CA MET A 146 13.59 10.94 1.62
C MET A 146 13.73 12.45 1.87
N LEU A 147 12.80 13.06 2.61
CA LEU A 147 12.86 14.47 2.97
C LEU A 147 14.09 14.80 3.84
N VAL A 148 14.46 13.93 4.78
CA VAL A 148 15.68 14.09 5.60
C VAL A 148 16.94 14.06 4.75
N ILE A 149 17.03 13.12 3.79
CA ILE A 149 18.17 13.01 2.87
C ILE A 149 18.26 14.25 1.96
N MET A 150 17.12 14.75 1.46
CA MET A 150 17.07 15.96 0.64
C MET A 150 17.53 17.21 1.40
N ALA A 151 17.12 17.35 2.66
CA ALA A 151 17.57 18.43 3.53
C ALA A 151 19.10 18.41 3.75
N GLY A 152 19.69 17.21 3.88
CA GLY A 152 21.14 17.06 3.99
C GLY A 152 21.92 17.39 2.70
N TYR A 153 21.26 17.44 1.54
CA TYR A 153 21.86 17.80 0.26
C TYR A 153 21.58 19.26 -0.17
N ASP A 154 21.04 20.11 0.72
CA ASP A 154 20.66 21.51 0.44
C ASP A 154 19.79 21.68 -0.81
N THR A 155 19.07 20.62 -1.20
CA THR A 155 18.19 20.61 -2.36
C THR A 155 16.77 20.72 -1.85
N PHE A 156 16.18 21.91 -1.98
CA PHE A 156 14.81 22.13 -1.53
C PHE A 156 13.84 21.21 -2.27
N PRO A 157 12.92 20.54 -1.54
CA PRO A 157 11.88 19.74 -2.16
C PRO A 157 11.07 20.66 -3.09
N THR A 158 11.09 20.35 -4.37
CA THR A 158 10.25 21.07 -5.34
C THR A 158 8.80 20.93 -4.89
N TRP A 159 8.00 21.99 -4.95
CA TRP A 159 6.55 21.99 -4.60
C TRP A 159 5.79 20.77 -5.15
N ARG A 160 6.20 20.27 -6.32
CA ARG A 160 5.67 19.06 -6.97
C ARG A 160 5.84 17.77 -6.14
N MET A 161 6.88 17.63 -5.35
CA MET A 161 7.16 16.45 -4.52
C MET A 161 6.34 16.44 -3.23
N VAL A 162 6.12 17.61 -2.61
CA VAL A 162 5.25 17.74 -1.44
C VAL A 162 3.79 17.45 -1.79
N VAL A 163 3.37 17.75 -3.02
CA VAL A 163 2.01 17.45 -3.54
C VAL A 163 1.84 15.99 -3.98
N ALA A 164 2.92 15.32 -4.40
CA ALA A 164 2.86 13.91 -4.80
C ALA A 164 2.55 12.97 -3.62
N VAL A 165 3.02 13.28 -2.42
CA VAL A 165 2.75 12.50 -1.19
C VAL A 165 1.25 12.43 -0.86
N PRO A 166 0.49 13.54 -0.75
CA PRO A 166 -0.95 13.48 -0.55
C PRO A 166 -1.71 12.92 -1.75
N PHE A 167 -1.23 13.10 -2.98
CA PHE A 167 -1.86 12.49 -4.17
C PHE A 167 -1.75 10.95 -4.15
N LEU A 168 -0.62 10.41 -3.70
CA LEU A 168 -0.41 8.97 -3.52
C LEU A 168 -1.12 8.41 -2.27
N LEU A 169 -1.41 9.24 -1.28
CA LEU A 169 -2.23 8.87 -0.12
C LEU A 169 -3.74 8.90 -0.42
N LEU A 170 -4.17 9.66 -1.44
CA LEU A 170 -5.57 9.82 -1.87
C LEU A 170 -5.99 8.85 -2.98
N ALA A 171 -5.03 8.30 -3.74
CA ALA A 171 -5.25 7.33 -4.82
C ALA A 171 -5.26 5.89 -4.31
#